data_AF-A0AA50VJN4-F1
#
_entry.id   AF-A0AA50VJN4-F1
#
_cell.length_a   1.000
_cell.length_b   1.000
_cell.length_c   1.000
_cell.angle_alpha   90.00
_cell.angle_beta   90.00
_cell.angle_gamma   90.00
#
_symmetry.space_group_name_H-M   'P 1'
#
loop_
_entity.id
_entity.type
_entity.pdbx_description
1 polymer ?
#
loop_
_entity_poly.entity_id
_entity_poly.type
_entity_poly.pdbx_seq_one_letter_code
_entity_poly.pdbx_strand_id
1 'polypeptide(L)'
;SPLHDIPLWADRARRVAHMVVEVPRWTNAKMEISLGEPFNPIKQDVKKGALRFVSNVFPHHGYIWNYGALPQTWEDPRHVDPGTQARGDNDPIDVIEIGERVASRGDV
;
A
#
# COMPACT_ATOMS: atom_id res chain seq x y z
N SER A 1 10.49 -0.70 -10.74
CA SER A 1 9.61 -1.44 -9.82
C SER A 1 9.26 -0.55 -8.63
N PRO A 2 7.96 -0.32 -8.33
CA PRO A 2 7.55 0.39 -7.14
C PRO A 2 7.86 -0.37 -5.84
N LEU A 3 8.13 -1.68 -5.92
CA LEU A 3 8.54 -2.48 -4.76
C LEU A 3 10.03 -2.31 -4.44
N HIS A 4 10.88 -2.36 -5.48
CA HIS A 4 12.33 -2.53 -5.30
C HIS A 4 13.17 -1.29 -5.65
N ASP A 5 12.75 -0.52 -6.65
CA ASP A 5 13.64 0.46 -7.30
C ASP A 5 13.42 1.90 -6.80
N ILE A 6 12.35 2.16 -6.05
CA ILE A 6 12.14 3.43 -5.36
C ILE A 6 12.86 3.32 -4.00
N PRO A 7 13.79 4.22 -3.67
CA PRO A 7 14.44 4.20 -2.36
C PRO A 7 13.42 4.36 -1.24
N LEU A 8 13.58 3.64 -0.12
CA LEU A 8 12.72 3.86 1.05
C LEU A 8 12.83 5.31 1.57
N TRP A 9 14.06 5.84 1.65
CA TRP A 9 14.33 7.13 2.25
C TRP A 9 14.57 8.20 1.18
N ALA A 10 13.74 9.24 1.18
CA ALA A 10 14.04 10.49 0.49
C ALA A 10 15.11 11.29 1.27
N ASP A 11 15.00 11.29 2.61
CA ASP A 11 16.00 11.80 3.53
C ASP A 11 15.95 11.03 4.85
N ARG A 12 16.91 10.12 5.05
CA ARG A 12 16.96 9.27 6.26
C ARG A 12 17.27 10.05 7.53
N ALA A 13 18.09 11.11 7.44
CA ALA A 13 18.47 11.90 8.60
C ALA A 13 17.27 12.69 9.14
N ARG A 14 16.41 13.17 8.24
CA ARG A 14 15.16 13.88 8.56
C ARG A 14 13.95 12.96 8.71
N ARG A 15 14.12 11.64 8.56
CA ARG A 15 13.06 10.62 8.58
C ARG A 15 11.95 10.89 7.56
N VAL A 16 12.33 11.35 6.36
CA VAL A 16 11.44 11.51 5.22
C VAL A 16 11.53 10.26 4.35
N ALA A 17 10.42 9.53 4.23
CA ALA A 17 10.31 8.34 3.42
C ALA A 17 9.56 8.63 2.10
N HIS A 18 9.84 7.84 1.07
CA HIS A 18 8.98 7.75 -0.10
C HIS A 18 7.79 6.84 0.22
N MET A 19 6.62 7.20 -0.28
CA MET A 19 5.41 6.37 -0.21
C MET A 19 4.94 6.13 -1.64
N VAL A 20 4.64 4.89 -2.00
CA VAL A 20 3.96 4.61 -3.27
C VAL A 20 2.46 4.63 -3.02
N VAL A 21 1.74 5.55 -3.66
CA VAL A 21 0.28 5.64 -3.51
C VAL A 21 -0.42 4.60 -4.39
N GLU A 22 -1.23 3.73 -3.80
CA GLU A 22 -1.98 2.69 -4.52
C GLU A 22 -3.46 3.06 -4.70
N VAL A 23 -4.08 3.56 -3.62
CA VAL A 23 -5.50 3.87 -3.56
C VAL A 23 -5.70 5.33 -3.13
N PRO A 24 -6.13 6.22 -4.05
CA PRO A 24 -6.52 7.58 -3.72
C PRO A 24 -7.66 7.62 -2.69
N ARG A 25 -7.63 8.63 -1.81
CA ARG A 25 -8.71 8.86 -0.84
C ARG A 25 -10.08 8.96 -1.52
N TRP A 26 -11.09 8.38 -0.86
CA TRP A 26 -12.49 8.26 -1.26
C TRP A 26 -12.75 7.43 -2.52
N THR A 27 -11.83 6.52 -2.86
CA THR A 27 -12.03 5.52 -3.91
C THR A 27 -12.22 4.12 -3.34
N ASN A 28 -12.82 3.21 -4.11
CA ASN A 28 -13.19 1.86 -3.66
C ASN A 28 -12.36 0.74 -4.30
N ALA A 29 -11.75 0.98 -5.47
CA ALA A 29 -10.98 -0.05 -6.17
C ALA A 29 -9.78 -0.45 -5.30
N LYS A 30 -9.68 -1.74 -4.93
CA LYS A 30 -8.52 -2.23 -4.18
C LYS A 30 -7.37 -2.41 -5.15
N MET A 31 -6.38 -1.54 -5.04
CA MET A 31 -5.20 -1.53 -5.89
C MET A 31 -4.00 -1.89 -5.03
N GLU A 32 -3.07 -2.63 -5.61
CA GLU A 32 -1.89 -3.13 -4.91
C GLU A 32 -0.72 -3.27 -5.88
N ILE A 33 0.49 -3.09 -5.38
CA ILE A 33 1.73 -3.47 -6.04
C ILE A 33 1.70 -4.98 -6.29
N SER A 34 1.83 -5.40 -7.54
CA SER A 34 1.83 -6.82 -7.87
C SER A 34 3.15 -7.49 -7.49
N LEU A 35 3.12 -8.43 -6.54
CA LEU A 35 4.32 -9.19 -6.17
C LEU A 35 4.77 -10.22 -7.21
N GLY A 36 3.83 -10.73 -8.02
CA GLY A 36 4.07 -11.83 -8.96
C GLY A 36 4.40 -11.42 -10.40
N GLU A 37 4.31 -10.13 -10.73
CA GLU A 37 4.53 -9.63 -12.09
C GLU A 37 5.87 -8.90 -12.24
N PRO A 38 6.57 -9.03 -13.39
CA PRO A 38 7.78 -8.28 -13.66
C PRO A 38 7.60 -6.78 -13.47
N PHE A 39 8.57 -6.14 -12.83
CA PHE A 39 8.55 -4.71 -12.48
C PHE A 39 7.45 -4.28 -11.50
N ASN A 40 6.70 -5.22 -10.92
CA ASN A 40 5.72 -5.02 -9.86
C ASN A 40 4.71 -3.88 -10.11
N PRO A 41 3.97 -3.86 -11.24
CA PRO A 41 3.01 -2.81 -11.52
C PRO A 41 1.89 -2.76 -10.46
N ILE A 42 1.32 -1.57 -10.23
CA ILE A 42 0.10 -1.43 -9.44
C ILE A 42 -1.08 -1.95 -10.26
N LYS A 43 -1.80 -2.94 -9.74
CA LYS A 43 -2.96 -3.55 -10.39
C LYS A 43 -4.12 -3.68 -9.43
N GLN A 44 -5.34 -3.81 -9.96
CA GLN A 44 -6.50 -4.06 -9.13
C GLN A 44 -6.51 -5.52 -8.67
N ASP A 45 -6.75 -5.74 -7.38
CA ASP A 45 -6.94 -7.07 -6.80
C ASP A 45 -8.14 -7.75 -7.47
N VAL A 46 -8.00 -9.05 -7.75
CA VAL A 46 -9.05 -9.89 -8.34
C VAL A 46 -9.44 -10.96 -7.34
N LYS A 47 -10.67 -10.89 -6.85
CA LYS A 47 -11.22 -11.85 -5.89
C LYS A 47 -12.33 -12.66 -6.56
N LYS A 48 -12.18 -13.99 -6.60
CA LYS A 48 -13.14 -14.91 -7.24
C LYS A 48 -13.43 -14.58 -8.71
N GLY A 49 -12.40 -14.18 -9.46
CA GLY A 49 -12.50 -13.85 -10.88
C GLY A 49 -13.12 -12.48 -11.19
N ALA A 50 -13.46 -11.68 -10.18
CA ALA A 50 -13.99 -10.33 -10.35
C ALA A 50 -13.05 -9.28 -9.74
N LEU A 51 -13.04 -8.08 -10.33
CA LEU A 51 -12.33 -6.92 -9.79
C LEU A 51 -12.85 -6.60 -8.38
N ARG A 52 -11.93 -6.46 -7.42
CA ARG A 52 -12.28 -6.23 -6.03
C ARG A 52 -12.48 -4.75 -5.75
N PHE A 53 -13.58 -4.45 -5.08
CA PHE A 53 -13.89 -3.14 -4.51
C PHE A 53 -14.13 -3.27 -3.01
N VAL A 54 -13.57 -2.35 -2.22
CA VAL A 54 -13.87 -2.23 -0.80
C VAL A 54 -15.23 -1.54 -0.65
N SER A 55 -16.09 -2.10 0.20
CA SER A 55 -17.42 -1.57 0.46
C SER A 55 -17.37 -0.29 1.28
N ASN A 56 -18.35 0.59 1.08
CA ASN A 56 -18.59 1.70 1.99
C ASN A 56 -19.17 1.16 3.31
N VAL A 57 -18.59 1.56 4.43
CA VAL A 57 -19.07 1.22 5.78
C VAL A 57 -19.37 2.54 6.47
N PHE A 58 -20.66 2.82 6.74
CA PHE A 58 -21.08 4.08 7.33
C PHE A 58 -20.29 4.40 8.62
N PRO A 59 -19.75 5.63 8.78
CA PRO A 59 -19.98 6.84 7.98
C PRO A 59 -18.99 7.08 6.82
N HIS A 60 -18.20 6.07 6.44
CA HIS A 60 -17.07 6.21 5.54
C HIS A 60 -17.41 5.96 4.07
N HIS A 61 -16.68 6.63 3.18
CA HIS A 61 -16.74 6.45 1.74
C HIS A 61 -15.37 5.95 1.23
N GLY A 62 -15.32 4.71 0.75
CA GLY A 62 -14.11 4.07 0.26
C GLY A 62 -12.98 4.07 1.29
N TYR A 63 -11.75 4.20 0.80
CA TYR A 63 -10.58 4.46 1.63
C TYR A 63 -10.61 5.91 2.13
N ILE A 64 -10.58 6.14 3.44
CA ILE A 64 -10.68 7.50 4.00
C ILE A 64 -9.34 8.25 4.06
N TRP A 65 -8.29 7.68 3.47
CA TRP A 65 -6.94 8.24 3.34
C TRP A 65 -6.37 7.94 1.96
N ASN A 66 -5.26 8.61 1.60
CA ASN A 66 -4.42 8.08 0.53
C ASN A 66 -3.70 6.88 1.11
N TYR A 67 -3.90 5.72 0.50
CA TYR A 67 -3.39 4.44 0.99
C TYR A 67 -2.39 3.87 -0.01
N GLY A 68 -1.38 3.20 0.50
CA GLY A 68 -0.34 2.58 -0.30
C GLY A 68 0.71 1.97 0.60
N ALA A 69 1.97 1.96 0.16
CA ALA A 69 3.03 1.24 0.87
C ALA A 69 4.40 1.93 0.83
N LEU A 70 5.27 1.54 1.76
CA LEU A 70 6.69 1.92 1.74
C LEU A 70 7.48 0.98 0.82
N PRO A 71 8.18 1.50 -0.20
CA PRO A 71 9.02 0.68 -1.05
C PRO A 71 10.21 0.13 -0.25
N GLN A 72 10.81 -0.96 -0.73
CA GLN A 72 11.95 -1.63 -0.09
C GLN A 72 11.68 -2.08 1.37
N THR A 73 10.43 -2.37 1.68
CA THR A 73 10.02 -3.01 2.93
C THR A 73 9.30 -4.32 2.65
N TRP A 74 9.24 -5.20 3.65
CA TRP A 74 8.54 -6.47 3.53
C TRP A 74 8.19 -7.01 4.92
N GLU A 75 6.92 -7.36 5.12
CA GLU A 75 6.45 -8.08 6.31
C GLU A 75 6.68 -9.59 6.12
N ASP A 76 7.82 -10.10 6.60
CA ASP A 76 8.24 -11.50 6.38
C ASP A 76 7.22 -12.49 6.97
N PRO A 77 6.57 -13.35 6.15
CA PRO A 77 5.56 -14.30 6.61
C PRO A 77 6.12 -15.47 7.44
N ARG A 78 7.44 -15.56 7.59
CA ARG A 78 8.13 -16.54 8.44
C ARG A 78 8.49 -15.96 9.81
N HIS A 79 8.45 -14.64 9.96
CA HIS A 79 8.66 -13.98 11.24
C HIS A 79 7.34 -13.93 12.01
N VAL A 80 7.37 -14.23 13.32
CA VAL A 80 6.24 -13.99 14.23
C VAL A 80 6.57 -12.76 15.05
N ASP A 81 5.81 -11.69 14.86
CA ASP A 81 6.03 -10.45 15.59
C ASP A 81 5.61 -10.61 17.06
N PRO A 82 6.47 -10.23 18.02
CA PRO A 82 6.17 -10.41 19.45
C PRO A 82 5.04 -9.51 19.97
N GLY A 83 4.73 -8.39 19.30
CA GLY A 83 3.64 -7.49 19.71
C GLY A 83 2.25 -8.00 19.32
N THR A 84 2.16 -8.64 18.16
CA THR A 84 0.90 -9.14 17.56
C THR A 84 0.70 -10.64 17.75
N GLN A 85 1.78 -11.40 18.02
CA GLN A 85 1.81 -12.87 18.00
C GLN A 85 1.36 -13.47 16.66
N ALA A 86 1.43 -12.69 15.58
CA ALA A 86 1.04 -13.06 14.23
C ALA A 86 2.24 -13.07 13.28
N ARG A 87 2.09 -13.72 12.12
CA ARG A 87 3.07 -13.67 11.04
C ARG A 87 2.87 -12.43 10.19
N GLY A 88 3.95 -11.95 9.55
CA GLY A 88 3.84 -10.93 8.51
C GLY A 88 2.90 -11.36 7.38
N ASP A 89 2.24 -10.40 6.75
CA ASP A 89 1.22 -10.66 5.73
C ASP A 89 1.78 -10.90 4.32
N ASN A 90 3.12 -10.90 4.18
CA ASN A 90 3.87 -11.11 2.94
C ASN A 90 3.84 -9.92 1.96
N ASP A 91 3.37 -8.75 2.37
CA ASP A 91 3.35 -7.53 1.57
C ASP A 91 4.35 -6.47 2.11
N PRO A 92 4.58 -5.36 1.39
CA PRO A 92 5.35 -4.24 1.94
C PRO A 92 4.56 -3.57 3.08
N ILE A 93 5.24 -2.83 3.95
CA ILE A 93 4.58 -2.12 5.04
C ILE A 93 3.60 -1.08 4.47
N ASP A 94 2.34 -1.18 4.89
CA ASP A 94 1.27 -0.27 4.53
C ASP A 94 1.47 1.15 5.09
N VAL A 95 0.95 2.14 4.37
CA VAL A 95 0.96 3.55 4.74
C VAL A 95 -0.43 4.16 4.61
N ILE A 96 -0.79 4.92 5.65
CA ILE A 96 -1.94 5.81 5.67
C ILE A 96 -1.42 7.25 5.65
N GLU A 97 -1.61 7.94 4.52
CA GLU A 97 -1.25 9.35 4.36
C GLU A 97 -2.50 10.23 4.56
N ILE A 98 -2.36 11.19 5.49
CA ILE A 98 -3.49 11.91 6.12
C ILE A 98 -3.59 13.39 5.71
N GLY A 99 -2.76 13.84 4.78
CA GLY A 99 -2.74 15.21 4.29
C GLY A 99 -4.01 15.59 3.54
N GLU A 100 -4.21 16.89 3.32
CA GLU A 100 -5.44 17.40 2.70
C GLU A 100 -5.56 17.04 1.21
N ARG A 101 -4.45 16.83 0.50
CA ARG A 101 -4.46 16.53 -0.93
C ARG A 101 -4.97 15.12 -1.17
N VAL A 102 -5.84 14.93 -2.16
CA VAL A 102 -6.13 13.58 -2.71
C VAL A 102 -5.04 13.27 -3.74
N ALA A 103 -4.18 12.29 -3.45
CA ALA A 103 -3.06 11.91 -4.32
C ALA A 103 -3.54 11.04 -5.49
N SER A 104 -2.77 10.99 -6.57
CA SER A 104 -3.03 10.09 -7.69
C SER A 104 -2.41 8.72 -7.43
N ARG A 105 -3.00 7.69 -8.04
CA ARG A 105 -2.40 6.36 -8.03
C ARG A 105 -1.05 6.37 -8.74
N GLY A 106 -0.03 5.80 -8.10
CA GLY A 106 1.35 5.77 -8.59
C GLY A 106 2.17 7.00 -8.22
N ASP A 107 1.60 7.98 -7.50
CA ASP A 107 2.38 9.09 -6.93
C ASP A 107 3.43 8.55 -5.93
N VAL A 108 4.55 9.27 -5.84
CA VAL A 108 5.70 9.01 -4.95
C VAL A 108 6.15 10.29 -4.26
#